data_AF-A0A2V8H5I0-F1
#
_entry.id   AF-A0A2V8H5I0-F1
#
_cell.length_a   1.000
_cell.length_b   1.000
_cell.length_c   1.000
_cell.angle_alpha   90.00
_cell.angle_beta   90.00
_cell.angle_gamma   90.00
#
_symmetry.space_group_name_H-M   'P 1'
#
loop_
_entity.id
_entity.type
_entity.pdbx_description
1 polymer ?
#
loop_
_entity_poly.entity_id
_entity_poly.type
_entity_poly.pdbx_seq_one_letter_code
_entity_poly.pdbx_strand_id
1 'polypeptide(L)'
;MQPRFLVRAAIALGATTMIVLLVLSAYRPVDAAAVLTAGKADLKSAGALTFGPDGVLFVGDSIGGAIVALDTNDKTPVKTAAVNVQGLDQKIAGLVGVMPDQILINDVAVNPISKNV
;
A
#
# COMPACT_ATOMS: atom_id res chain seq x y z
N MET A 1 6.91 -31.74 -45.82
CA MET A 1 7.06 -30.57 -44.91
C MET A 1 8.51 -30.11 -44.98
N GLN A 2 8.79 -28.90 -45.48
CA GLN A 2 10.15 -28.46 -45.82
C GLN A 2 10.94 -28.07 -44.55
N PRO A 3 12.17 -28.58 -44.32
CA PRO A 3 12.94 -28.37 -43.07
C PRO A 3 13.23 -26.89 -42.78
N ARG A 4 13.16 -26.04 -43.81
CA ARG A 4 13.35 -24.58 -43.76
C ARG A 4 12.26 -23.86 -42.94
N PHE A 5 11.06 -24.44 -42.85
CA PHE A 5 9.93 -23.87 -42.11
C PHE A 5 10.05 -24.12 -40.60
N LEU A 6 10.54 -25.31 -40.21
CA LEU A 6 10.79 -25.68 -38.82
C LEU A 6 11.91 -24.85 -38.18
N VAL A 7 13.00 -24.60 -38.93
CA VAL A 7 14.13 -23.77 -38.45
C VAL A 7 13.70 -22.32 -38.21
N ARG A 8 12.86 -21.74 -39.08
CA ARG A 8 12.34 -20.38 -38.92
C ARG A 8 11.40 -20.23 -37.73
N ALA A 9 10.52 -21.21 -37.51
CA ALA A 9 9.64 -21.23 -36.35
C ALA A 9 10.41 -21.35 -35.03
N ALA A 10 11.46 -22.18 -34.99
CA ALA A 10 12.31 -22.33 -33.80
C ALA A 10 13.10 -21.05 -33.46
N ILE A 11 13.64 -20.35 -34.48
CA ILE A 11 14.33 -19.07 -34.28
C ILE A 11 13.37 -17.99 -33.80
N ALA A 12 12.16 -17.92 -34.37
CA ALA A 12 11.14 -16.95 -33.95
C ALA A 12 10.70 -17.17 -32.51
N LEU A 13 10.47 -18.42 -32.10
CA LEU A 13 10.07 -18.77 -30.73
C LEU A 13 11.19 -18.44 -29.72
N GLY A 14 12.44 -18.76 -30.05
CA GLY A 14 13.61 -18.42 -29.24
C GLY A 14 13.85 -16.92 -29.09
N ALA A 15 13.60 -16.14 -30.15
CA ALA A 15 13.68 -14.68 -30.10
C ALA A 15 12.59 -14.09 -29.20
N THR A 16 11.35 -14.58 -29.28
CA THR A 16 10.26 -14.10 -28.40
C THR A 16 10.49 -14.43 -26.93
N THR A 17 10.96 -15.63 -26.59
CA THR A 17 11.25 -15.97 -25.18
C THR A 17 12.40 -15.13 -24.63
N MET A 18 13.43 -14.85 -25.43
CA MET A 18 14.53 -13.98 -25.03
C MET A 18 14.06 -12.53 -24.77
N ILE A 19 13.15 -12.01 -25.60
CA ILE A 19 12.58 -10.67 -25.41
C ILE A 19 11.73 -10.61 -24.14
N VAL A 20 10.90 -11.63 -23.86
CA VAL A 20 10.09 -11.67 -22.63
C VAL A 20 10.98 -11.73 -21.37
N LEU A 21 12.04 -12.53 -21.39
CA LEU A 21 13.03 -12.61 -20.31
C LEU A 21 13.74 -11.26 -20.09
N LEU A 22 14.10 -10.55 -21.17
CA LEU A 22 14.72 -9.23 -21.07
C LEU A 22 13.78 -8.19 -20.44
N VAL A 23 12.50 -8.17 -20.85
CA VAL A 23 11.49 -7.25 -20.29
C VAL A 23 11.26 -7.52 -18.80
N LEU A 24 11.19 -8.79 -18.38
CA LEU A 24 11.04 -9.15 -16.98
C LEU A 24 12.27 -8.76 -16.14
N SER A 25 13.49 -8.87 -16.69
CA SER A 25 14.72 -8.48 -15.97
C SER A 25 14.84 -6.97 -15.70
N ALA A 26 14.10 -6.15 -16.46
CA ALA A 26 14.05 -4.71 -16.28
C ALA A 26 12.97 -4.27 -15.27
N TYR A 27 12.07 -5.16 -14.85
CA TYR A 27 11.06 -4.85 -13.85
C TYR A 27 11.73 -4.69 -12.47
N ARG A 28 11.83 -3.45 -12.00
CA ARG A 28 12.28 -3.12 -10.65
C ARG A 28 11.07 -2.58 -9.89
N PRO A 29 10.61 -3.25 -8.81
CA PRO A 29 9.64 -2.62 -7.93
C PRO A 29 10.29 -1.34 -7.37
N VAL A 30 9.60 -0.20 -7.54
CA VAL A 30 10.01 1.05 -6.89
C VAL A 30 9.50 0.99 -5.46
N ASP A 31 10.42 0.92 -4.50
CA ASP A 31 10.08 1.04 -3.10
C ASP A 31 9.72 2.50 -2.81
N ALA A 32 8.43 2.75 -2.55
CA ALA A 32 7.93 4.08 -2.22
C ALA A 32 8.58 4.66 -0.95
N ALA A 33 9.09 3.81 -0.05
CA ALA A 33 9.76 4.26 1.18
C ALA A 33 11.17 4.79 0.92
N ALA A 34 11.82 4.40 -0.17
CA ALA A 34 13.25 4.68 -0.42
C ALA A 34 13.57 6.18 -0.59
N VAL A 35 12.57 7.01 -0.88
CA VAL A 35 12.69 8.47 -1.09
C VAL A 35 12.08 9.29 0.05
N LEU A 36 11.58 8.65 1.11
CA LEU A 36 10.94 9.34 2.22
C LEU A 36 11.97 9.89 3.20
N THR A 37 11.68 11.07 3.75
CA THR A 37 12.44 11.68 4.83
C THR A 37 11.72 11.51 6.15
N ALA A 38 12.45 11.18 7.22
CA ALA A 38 11.89 11.14 8.56
C ALA A 38 11.37 12.52 8.98
N GLY A 39 10.16 12.57 9.54
CA GLY A 39 9.55 13.83 9.96
C GLY A 39 8.06 13.68 10.25
N LYS A 40 7.43 14.83 10.57
CA LYS A 40 5.98 14.91 10.73
C LYS A 40 5.34 15.22 9.39
N ALA A 41 4.23 14.55 9.11
CA ALA A 41 3.33 14.91 8.04
C ALA A 41 2.57 16.19 8.44
N ASP A 42 2.64 17.24 7.63
CA ASP A 42 1.81 18.43 7.82
C ASP A 42 0.42 18.20 7.20
N LEU A 43 -0.39 17.40 7.89
CA LEU A 43 -1.75 17.05 7.47
C LEU A 43 -2.77 18.05 8.01
N LYS A 44 -3.62 18.58 7.13
CA LYS A 44 -4.75 19.44 7.50
C LYS A 44 -6.06 18.66 7.67
N SER A 45 -6.24 17.58 6.91
CA SER A 45 -7.36 16.66 7.05
C SER A 45 -6.97 15.26 6.60
N ALA A 46 -7.15 14.23 7.42
CA ALA A 46 -6.96 12.85 6.98
C ALA A 46 -8.31 12.28 6.53
N GLY A 47 -8.52 12.22 5.21
CA GLY A 47 -9.74 11.71 4.59
C GLY A 47 -9.62 10.23 4.25
N ALA A 48 -9.27 9.94 3.00
CA ALA A 48 -9.10 8.57 2.51
C ALA A 48 -7.73 8.01 2.90
N LEU A 49 -7.71 6.75 3.37
CA LEU A 49 -6.51 6.04 3.79
C LEU A 49 -6.34 4.76 2.97
N THR A 50 -5.13 4.49 2.49
CA THR A 50 -4.83 3.20 1.86
C THR A 50 -3.38 2.80 2.02
N PHE A 51 -3.14 1.51 2.26
CA PHE A 51 -1.79 0.96 2.31
C PHE A 51 -1.36 0.45 0.93
N GLY A 52 -0.16 0.84 0.51
CA GLY A 52 0.53 0.20 -0.60
C GLY A 52 1.03 -1.21 -0.25
N PRO A 53 1.43 -2.00 -1.25
CA PRO A 53 1.93 -3.37 -1.03
C PRO A 53 3.20 -3.41 -0.17
N ASP A 54 3.99 -2.33 -0.16
CA ASP A 54 5.23 -2.22 0.61
C ASP A 54 5.00 -1.72 2.06
N GLY A 55 3.74 -1.56 2.48
CA GLY A 55 3.37 -1.12 3.83
C GLY A 55 3.40 0.39 4.07
N VAL A 56 3.63 1.18 3.01
CA VAL A 56 3.52 2.65 3.06
C VAL A 56 2.04 3.06 3.09
N LEU A 57 1.68 3.93 4.03
CA LEU A 57 0.34 4.51 4.16
C LEU A 57 0.22 5.77 3.29
N PHE A 58 -0.73 5.75 2.36
CA PHE A 58 -1.14 6.93 1.60
C PHE A 58 -2.34 7.58 2.27
N VAL A 59 -2.22 8.88 2.53
CA VAL A 59 -3.25 9.71 3.17
C VAL A 59 -3.69 10.78 2.19
N GLY A 60 -4.99 10.79 1.85
CA GLY A 60 -5.59 11.88 1.10
C GLY A 60 -5.89 13.06 2.01
N ASP A 61 -5.16 14.16 1.83
CA ASP A 61 -5.42 15.43 2.50
C ASP A 61 -6.32 16.33 1.67
N SER A 62 -7.62 16.27 1.95
CA SER A 62 -8.65 16.99 1.21
C SER A 62 -8.59 18.52 1.42
N ILE A 63 -8.16 18.98 2.59
CA ILE A 63 -8.02 20.42 2.89
C ILE A 63 -6.64 20.92 2.43
N GLY A 64 -5.59 20.12 2.61
CA GLY A 64 -4.24 20.42 2.15
C GLY A 64 -4.06 20.30 0.63
N GLY A 65 -4.94 19.58 -0.06
CA GLY A 65 -4.90 19.39 -1.51
C GLY A 65 -3.76 18.47 -1.97
N ALA A 66 -3.38 17.49 -1.15
CA ALA A 66 -2.22 16.63 -1.40
C ALA A 66 -2.50 15.16 -1.04
N ILE A 67 -1.69 14.26 -1.60
CA ILE A 67 -1.59 12.88 -1.12
C ILE A 67 -0.24 12.75 -0.44
N VAL A 68 -0.25 12.35 0.82
CA VAL A 68 0.96 12.19 1.63
C VAL A 68 1.26 10.70 1.79
N ALA A 69 2.51 10.32 1.56
CA ALA A 69 3.01 8.97 1.78
C ALA A 69 3.78 8.90 3.11
N LEU A 70 3.43 7.94 3.96
CA LEU A 70 3.99 7.76 5.30
C LEU A 70 4.48 6.32 5.46
N ASP A 71 5.77 6.14 5.74
CA ASP A 71 6.28 4.85 6.22
C ASP A 71 6.24 4.83 7.75
N THR A 72 5.35 4.02 8.32
CA THR A 72 5.22 3.83 9.76
C THR A 72 6.29 2.89 10.32
N ASN A 73 7.11 2.29 9.46
CA ASN A 73 8.07 1.25 9.76
C ASN A 73 7.46 -0.01 10.41
N ASP A 74 6.13 -0.16 10.35
CA ASP A 74 5.38 -1.31 10.87
C ASP A 74 5.37 -2.46 9.85
N LYS A 75 6.54 -3.08 9.65
CA LYS A 75 6.74 -4.14 8.64
C LYS A 75 6.96 -5.52 9.25
N THR A 76 6.78 -5.67 10.57
CA THR A 76 6.95 -6.94 11.27
C THR A 76 5.61 -7.67 11.36
N PRO A 77 5.45 -8.84 10.71
CA PRO A 77 4.21 -9.61 10.80
C PRO A 77 3.94 -10.06 12.24
N VAL A 78 2.72 -9.83 12.70
CA VAL A 78 2.24 -10.31 14.00
C VAL A 78 1.02 -11.20 13.82
N LYS A 79 0.85 -12.18 14.71
CA LYS A 79 -0.39 -12.95 14.78
C LYS A 79 -1.44 -12.09 15.46
N THR A 80 -2.42 -11.64 14.70
CA THR A 80 -3.52 -10.83 15.25
C THR A 80 -4.82 -11.63 15.36
N ALA A 81 -5.56 -11.36 16.43
CA ALA A 81 -6.93 -11.83 16.59
C ALA A 81 -7.88 -10.82 15.91
N ALA A 82 -9.09 -11.25 15.59
CA ALA A 82 -10.11 -10.34 15.11
C ALA A 82 -10.40 -9.26 16.16
N VAL A 83 -10.25 -8.00 15.79
CA VAL A 83 -10.56 -6.86 16.65
C VAL A 83 -12.01 -6.45 16.43
N ASN A 84 -12.79 -6.34 17.51
CA ASN A 84 -14.14 -5.81 17.44
C ASN A 84 -14.11 -4.27 17.44
N VAL A 85 -14.53 -3.68 16.32
CA VAL A 85 -14.57 -2.22 16.10
C VAL A 85 -15.93 -1.61 16.47
N GLN A 86 -16.86 -2.40 17.01
CA GLN A 86 -18.19 -1.90 17.40
C GLN A 86 -18.09 -0.84 18.51
N GLY A 87 -18.75 0.29 18.29
CA GLY A 87 -18.79 1.43 19.21
C GLY A 87 -17.43 2.10 19.42
N LEU A 88 -16.57 2.10 18.39
CA LEU A 88 -15.24 2.72 18.48
C LEU A 88 -15.31 4.21 18.83
N ASP A 89 -16.25 4.94 18.24
CA ASP A 89 -16.61 6.33 18.57
C ASP A 89 -16.91 6.52 20.06
N GLN A 90 -17.74 5.64 20.64
CA GLN A 90 -18.11 5.68 22.05
C GLN A 90 -16.91 5.42 22.96
N LYS A 91 -16.05 4.47 22.59
CA LYS A 91 -14.83 4.14 23.33
C LYS A 91 -13.84 5.31 23.31
N ILE A 92 -13.62 5.92 22.15
CA ILE A 92 -12.76 7.10 22.00
C ILE A 92 -13.34 8.26 22.81
N ALA A 93 -14.64 8.54 22.64
CA ALA A 93 -15.34 9.61 23.34
C ALA A 93 -15.22 9.48 24.87
N GLY A 94 -15.41 8.26 25.39
CA GLY A 94 -15.21 7.96 26.81
C GLY A 94 -13.77 8.15 27.30
N LEU A 95 -12.76 7.91 26.45
CA LEU A 95 -11.35 8.10 26.80
C LEU A 95 -10.95 9.58 26.81
N VAL A 96 -11.46 10.39 25.88
CA VAL A 96 -11.07 11.80 25.73
C VAL A 96 -12.05 12.79 26.37
N GLY A 97 -13.16 12.30 26.94
CA GLY A 97 -14.11 13.09 27.71
C GLY A 97 -15.07 13.94 26.87
N VAL A 98 -15.44 13.46 25.68
CA VAL A 98 -16.39 14.13 24.78
C VAL A 98 -17.62 13.27 24.54
N MET A 99 -18.62 13.81 23.84
CA MET A 99 -19.79 13.03 23.43
C MET A 99 -19.49 12.27 22.12
N PRO A 100 -20.06 11.06 21.90
CA PRO A 100 -19.78 10.26 20.70
C PRO A 100 -20.14 10.96 19.38
N ASP A 101 -21.17 11.80 19.37
CA ASP A 101 -21.58 12.61 18.22
C ASP A 101 -20.59 13.73 17.86
N GLN A 102 -19.61 13.99 18.73
CA GLN A 102 -18.49 14.89 18.47
C GLN A 102 -17.27 14.18 17.89
N ILE A 103 -17.32 12.85 17.74
CA ILE A 103 -16.26 12.05 17.12
C ILE A 103 -16.69 11.63 15.72
N LEU A 104 -15.88 12.01 14.72
CA LEU A 104 -16.01 11.52 13.36
C LEU A 104 -14.81 10.64 13.02
N ILE A 105 -15.08 9.39 12.65
CA ILE A 105 -14.08 8.46 12.13
C ILE A 105 -14.21 8.48 10.60
N ASN A 106 -13.27 9.14 9.92
CA ASN A 106 -13.30 9.26 8.47
C ASN A 106 -13.00 7.93 7.77
N ASP A 107 -12.00 7.20 8.26
CA ASP A 107 -11.54 5.96 7.65
C ASP A 107 -10.69 5.16 8.65
N VAL A 108 -10.54 3.86 8.40
CA VAL A 108 -9.65 2.94 9.13
C VAL A 108 -9.00 1.99 8.14
N ALA A 109 -7.67 1.98 8.11
CA ALA A 109 -6.89 1.07 7.29
C ALA A 109 -5.91 0.28 8.16
N VAL A 110 -5.72 -0.99 7.82
CA VAL A 110 -4.77 -1.89 8.51
C VAL A 110 -3.61 -2.20 7.57
N ASN A 111 -2.39 -2.14 8.10
CA ASN A 111 -1.21 -2.47 7.31
C ASN A 111 -1.27 -3.95 6.88
N PRO A 112 -1.22 -4.26 5.57
CA PRO A 112 -1.36 -5.63 5.09
C PRO A 112 -0.18 -6.54 5.47
N ILE A 113 0.99 -5.96 5.78
CA ILE A 113 2.21 -6.68 6.15
C ILE A 113 2.17 -7.09 7.62
N SER A 114 2.06 -6.11 8.54
CA SER A 114 2.07 -6.39 9.98
C SER A 114 0.78 -7.03 10.45
N LYS A 115 -0.36 -6.63 9.85
CA LYS A 115 -1.73 -6.92 10.28
C LYS A 115 -2.02 -6.48 11.72
N ASN A 116 -1.18 -5.60 12.27
CA ASN A 116 -1.31 -5.05 13.60
C ASN A 116 -2.42 -3.99 13.66
N VAL A 117 -3.18 -3.96 14.75
CA VAL A 117 -4.31 -3.04 14.98
C VAL A 117 -4.26 -2.51 16.40
#